data_AF-A0A211ZK16-F1
#
_entry.id   AF-A0A211ZK16-F1
#
_cell.length_a   1.000
_cell.length_b   1.000
_cell.length_c   1.000
_cell.angle_alpha   90.00
_cell.angle_beta   90.00
_cell.angle_gamma   90.00
#
_symmetry.space_group_name_H-M   'P 1'
#
loop_
_entity.id
_entity.type
_entity.pdbx_description
1 polymer ?
#
loop_
_entity_poly.entity_id
_entity_poly.type
_entity_poly.pdbx_seq_one_letter_code
_entity_poly.pdbx_strand_id
1 'polypeptide(L)'
;MTAIAKPETSLLADMGPEEQERLRSIAEDVRSGANWVVRKRKLLDTLLAIEAAIGGTPNEALIGDDSDFAALRDEIRKMEEAAQAAAAAAGEAPDEPLDEDELAAAANEIAFLTGLPTYVGVVLEMLDEREVTTVEQAAFYHLSAHPEHQRAADAWFDADIRNDKAFRKFLRANRDYSDLLDRFEEMLDVVEEGPEDEELDDSPATRH
;
A
#
# COMPACT_ATOMS: atom_id res chain seq x y z
N MET A 1 5.64 -20.21 15.81
CA MET A 1 4.68 -19.28 16.43
C MET A 1 5.48 -18.10 16.92
N THR A 2 5.04 -16.89 16.64
CA THR A 2 5.75 -15.65 16.99
C THR A 2 4.79 -14.72 17.69
N ALA A 3 5.15 -14.20 18.86
CA ALA A 3 4.26 -13.33 19.63
C ALA A 3 3.99 -12.00 18.91
N ILE A 4 2.76 -11.51 18.99
CA ILE A 4 2.35 -10.20 18.48
C ILE A 4 2.25 -9.26 19.67
N ALA A 5 3.06 -8.20 19.66
CA ALA A 5 2.93 -7.12 20.64
C ALA A 5 1.67 -6.29 20.33
N LYS A 6 1.01 -5.79 21.37
CA LYS A 6 -0.13 -4.88 21.18
C LYS A 6 0.39 -3.57 20.58
N PRO A 7 -0.25 -3.03 19.53
CA PRO A 7 0.10 -1.70 19.02
C PRO A 7 0.07 -0.63 20.11
N GLU A 8 1.10 0.21 20.15
CA GLU A 8 1.20 1.31 21.12
C GLU A 8 0.18 2.42 20.84
N THR A 9 -0.08 2.68 19.57
CA THR A 9 -1.05 3.68 19.08
C THR A 9 -2.12 2.97 18.26
N SER A 10 -3.37 3.42 18.34
CA SER A 10 -4.47 2.84 17.57
C SER A 10 -4.65 3.60 16.27
N LEU A 11 -4.51 2.91 15.12
CA LEU A 11 -4.75 3.53 13.81
C LEU A 11 -6.25 3.85 13.60
N LEU A 12 -7.13 3.09 14.25
CA LEU A 12 -8.58 3.30 14.18
C LEU A 12 -8.98 4.63 14.83
N ALA A 13 -8.25 5.09 15.85
CA ALA A 13 -8.58 6.31 16.60
C ALA A 13 -8.42 7.59 15.76
N ASP A 14 -7.54 7.56 14.75
CA ASP A 14 -7.23 8.70 13.88
C ASP A 14 -8.21 8.84 12.70
N MET A 15 -9.11 7.86 12.50
CA MET A 15 -10.06 7.83 11.39
C MET A 15 -11.40 8.52 11.72
N GLY A 16 -12.12 8.97 10.70
CA GLY A 16 -13.47 9.53 10.83
C GLY A 16 -14.50 8.49 11.32
N PRO A 17 -15.60 8.91 12.00
CA PRO A 17 -16.54 7.98 12.65
C PRO A 17 -17.21 6.99 11.68
N GLU A 18 -17.54 7.41 10.46
CA GLU A 18 -18.13 6.54 9.43
C GLU A 18 -17.14 5.47 8.97
N GLU A 19 -15.89 5.85 8.74
CA GLU A 19 -14.82 4.93 8.37
C GLU A 19 -14.50 3.96 9.50
N GLN A 20 -14.50 4.43 10.76
CA GLN A 20 -14.35 3.55 11.91
C GLN A 20 -15.47 2.51 12.00
N GLU A 21 -16.74 2.90 11.77
CA GLU A 21 -17.86 1.97 11.77
C GLU A 21 -17.72 0.93 10.64
N ARG A 22 -17.37 1.39 9.44
CA ARG A 22 -17.11 0.52 8.29
C ARG A 22 -16.01 -0.50 8.60
N LEU A 23 -14.86 -0.07 9.12
CA LEU A 23 -13.73 -0.95 9.44
C LEU A 23 -14.04 -1.90 10.60
N ARG A 24 -14.86 -1.50 11.59
CA ARG A 24 -15.36 -2.41 12.62
C ARG A 24 -16.22 -3.53 12.04
N SER A 25 -17.11 -3.20 11.10
CA SER A 25 -17.94 -4.19 10.40
C SER A 25 -17.08 -5.17 9.62
N ILE A 26 -16.07 -4.67 8.91
CA ILE A 26 -15.08 -5.48 8.18
C ILE A 26 -14.34 -6.42 9.13
N ALA A 27 -13.81 -5.89 10.24
CA ALA A 27 -13.05 -6.68 11.19
C ALA A 27 -13.89 -7.81 11.80
N GLU A 28 -15.18 -7.56 12.07
CA GLU A 28 -16.09 -8.60 12.55
C GLU A 28 -16.38 -9.66 11.49
N ASP A 29 -16.56 -9.27 10.22
CA ASP A 29 -16.71 -10.23 9.12
C ASP A 29 -15.46 -11.10 8.97
N VAL A 30 -14.26 -10.49 8.96
CA VAL A 30 -12.99 -11.21 8.90
C VAL A 30 -12.85 -12.15 10.11
N ARG A 31 -13.16 -11.67 11.33
CA ARG A 31 -13.11 -12.47 12.57
C ARG A 31 -14.00 -13.71 12.51
N SER A 32 -15.15 -13.62 11.86
CA SER A 32 -16.10 -14.75 11.69
C SER A 32 -15.51 -15.94 10.91
N GLY A 33 -14.41 -15.74 10.18
CA GLY A 33 -13.72 -16.81 9.47
C GLY A 33 -13.11 -17.83 10.43
N ALA A 34 -13.38 -19.11 10.19
CA ALA A 34 -12.97 -20.22 11.07
C ALA A 34 -11.44 -20.44 11.14
N ASN A 35 -10.68 -19.96 10.15
CA ASN A 35 -9.22 -20.03 10.09
C ASN A 35 -8.68 -18.98 9.10
N TRP A 36 -7.36 -18.78 9.12
CA TRP A 36 -6.69 -17.77 8.30
C TRP A 36 -6.81 -17.94 6.78
N VAL A 37 -7.11 -19.15 6.28
CA VAL A 37 -7.42 -19.35 4.85
C VAL A 37 -8.73 -18.63 4.48
N VAL A 38 -9.75 -18.74 5.34
CA VAL A 38 -11.05 -18.06 5.15
C VAL A 38 -10.92 -16.56 5.42
N ARG A 39 -10.21 -16.18 6.49
CA ARG A 39 -10.03 -14.76 6.88
C ARG A 39 -9.28 -13.97 5.83
N LYS A 40 -8.20 -14.53 5.27
CA LYS A 40 -7.48 -13.93 4.13
C LYS A 40 -8.42 -13.58 2.99
N ARG A 41 -9.27 -14.52 2.57
CA ARG A 41 -10.17 -14.28 1.44
C ARG A 41 -11.12 -13.13 1.75
N LYS A 42 -11.75 -13.14 2.93
CA LYS A 42 -12.62 -12.05 3.37
C LYS A 42 -11.91 -10.69 3.43
N LEU A 43 -10.68 -10.68 3.93
CA LEU A 43 -9.88 -9.46 3.99
C LEU A 43 -9.53 -8.95 2.58
N LEU A 44 -9.09 -9.82 1.67
CA LEU A 44 -8.83 -9.46 0.27
C LEU A 44 -10.08 -8.96 -0.44
N ASP A 45 -11.20 -9.69 -0.35
CA ASP A 45 -12.48 -9.29 -0.93
C ASP A 45 -12.90 -7.89 -0.44
N THR A 46 -12.61 -7.60 0.83
CA THR A 46 -12.86 -6.28 1.40
C THR A 46 -11.92 -5.21 0.89
N LEU A 47 -10.62 -5.48 0.79
CA LEU A 47 -9.65 -4.53 0.26
C LEU A 47 -9.99 -4.15 -1.18
N LEU A 48 -10.37 -5.13 -2.02
CA LEU A 48 -10.87 -4.89 -3.37
C LEU A 48 -12.18 -4.07 -3.38
N ALA A 49 -13.05 -4.27 -2.39
CA ALA A 49 -14.25 -3.44 -2.24
C ALA A 49 -13.94 -2.01 -1.75
N ILE A 50 -12.85 -1.80 -0.99
CA ILE A 50 -12.34 -0.48 -0.62
C ILE A 50 -11.77 0.21 -1.86
N GLU A 51 -10.91 -0.46 -2.61
CA GLU A 51 -10.37 0.01 -3.88
C GLU A 51 -11.49 0.42 -4.85
N ALA A 52 -12.49 -0.44 -5.05
CA ALA A 52 -13.63 -0.15 -5.90
C ALA A 52 -14.50 1.00 -5.37
N ALA A 53 -14.60 1.17 -4.05
CA ALA A 53 -15.34 2.29 -3.45
C ALA A 53 -14.60 3.61 -3.70
N ILE A 54 -13.27 3.63 -3.58
CA ILE A 54 -12.44 4.80 -3.89
C ILE A 54 -12.62 5.15 -5.37
N GLY A 55 -12.43 4.18 -6.27
CA GLY A 55 -12.61 4.39 -7.73
C GLY A 55 -14.05 4.66 -8.19
N GLY A 56 -15.05 4.28 -7.39
CA GLY A 56 -16.48 4.48 -7.70
C GLY A 56 -17.04 5.83 -7.23
N THR A 57 -16.26 6.61 -6.51
CA THR A 57 -16.65 7.96 -6.09
C THR A 57 -16.57 8.90 -7.30
N PRO A 58 -17.67 9.55 -7.73
CA PRO A 58 -17.62 10.46 -8.87
C PRO A 58 -16.60 11.57 -8.61
N ASN A 59 -15.74 11.82 -9.60
CA ASN A 59 -14.65 12.80 -9.53
C ASN A 59 -15.11 14.14 -8.94
N GLU A 60 -16.30 14.64 -9.33
CA GLU A 60 -16.89 15.90 -8.84
C GLU A 60 -17.27 15.95 -7.35
N ALA A 61 -17.39 14.82 -6.65
CA ALA A 61 -17.74 14.77 -5.22
C ALA A 61 -16.50 14.60 -4.31
N LEU A 62 -15.42 14.02 -4.83
CA LEU A 62 -14.10 14.09 -4.19
C LEU A 62 -13.45 15.45 -4.46
N ILE A 63 -13.61 16.00 -5.67
CA ILE A 63 -13.16 17.34 -6.07
C ILE A 63 -14.12 18.42 -5.53
N GLY A 64 -14.06 18.66 -4.23
CA GLY A 64 -14.04 20.07 -3.83
C GLY A 64 -12.69 20.65 -4.24
N ASP A 65 -12.64 21.92 -4.65
CA ASP A 65 -11.38 22.66 -4.94
C ASP A 65 -10.35 22.57 -3.78
N ASP A 66 -10.78 22.13 -2.58
CA ASP A 66 -9.98 21.98 -1.36
C ASP A 66 -9.70 20.51 -0.95
N SER A 67 -9.85 19.52 -1.84
CA SER A 67 -9.65 18.11 -1.50
C SER A 67 -8.21 17.60 -1.70
N ASP A 68 -7.77 16.70 -0.82
CA ASP A 68 -6.46 16.02 -0.91
C ASP A 68 -6.26 15.32 -2.27
N PHE A 69 -7.36 14.94 -2.94
CA PHE A 69 -7.35 14.31 -4.27
C PHE A 69 -7.00 15.27 -5.42
N ALA A 70 -7.43 16.54 -5.36
CA ALA A 70 -7.05 17.53 -6.36
C ALA A 70 -5.54 17.82 -6.31
N ALA A 71 -4.97 17.89 -5.10
CA ALA A 71 -3.54 18.04 -4.89
C ALA A 71 -2.76 16.82 -5.43
N LEU A 72 -3.23 15.60 -5.15
CA LEU A 72 -2.60 14.38 -5.62
C LEU A 72 -2.59 14.28 -7.15
N ARG A 73 -3.68 14.64 -7.82
CA ARG A 73 -3.73 14.68 -9.30
C ARG A 73 -2.71 15.65 -9.88
N ASP A 74 -2.59 16.84 -9.29
CA ASP A 74 -1.62 17.83 -9.75
C ASP A 74 -0.17 17.37 -9.51
N GLU A 75 0.06 16.57 -8.47
CA GLU A 75 1.35 15.92 -8.22
C GLU A 75 1.66 14.83 -9.27
N ILE A 76 0.69 13.96 -9.58
CA ILE A 76 0.83 12.94 -10.63
C ILE A 76 1.17 13.59 -11.98
N ARG A 77 0.46 14.67 -12.34
CA ARG A 77 0.75 15.42 -13.57
C ARG A 77 2.18 15.95 -13.60
N LYS A 78 2.70 16.46 -12.47
CA LYS A 78 4.09 16.93 -12.40
C LYS A 78 5.10 15.78 -12.53
N MET A 79 4.81 14.63 -11.92
CA MET A 79 5.65 13.44 -12.05
C MET A 79 5.69 12.94 -13.49
N GLU A 80 4.55 12.94 -14.17
CA GLU A 80 4.44 12.59 -15.59
C GLU A 80 5.22 13.56 -16.48
N GLU A 81 5.06 14.88 -16.28
CA GLU A 81 5.83 15.90 -17.01
C GLU A 81 7.34 15.74 -16.80
N ALA A 82 7.77 15.40 -15.58
CA ALA A 82 9.16 15.13 -15.26
C ALA A 82 9.68 13.85 -15.94
N ALA A 83 8.90 12.77 -15.92
CA ALA A 83 9.22 11.52 -16.60
C ALA A 83 9.32 11.72 -18.13
N GLN A 84 8.41 12.48 -18.73
CA GLN A 84 8.46 12.84 -20.16
C GLN A 84 9.71 13.67 -20.49
N ALA A 85 10.08 14.62 -19.62
CA ALA A 85 11.30 15.41 -19.78
C ALA A 85 12.56 14.54 -19.71
N ALA A 86 12.59 13.56 -18.79
CA ALA A 86 13.69 12.59 -18.67
C ALA A 86 13.78 11.67 -19.89
N ALA A 87 12.66 11.12 -20.37
CA ALA A 87 12.59 10.31 -21.58
C ALA A 87 13.07 11.09 -22.82
N ALA A 88 12.64 12.35 -22.96
CA ALA A 88 13.10 13.23 -24.03
C ALA A 88 14.61 13.50 -23.95
N ALA A 89 15.17 13.66 -22.75
CA ALA A 89 16.62 13.80 -22.54
C ALA A 89 17.38 12.51 -22.89
N ALA A 90 16.78 11.34 -22.62
CA ALA A 90 17.30 10.02 -23.01
C ALA A 90 17.15 9.71 -24.52
N GLY A 91 16.44 10.55 -25.28
CA GLY A 91 16.16 10.32 -26.69
C GLY A 91 15.10 9.25 -26.95
N GLU A 92 14.32 8.93 -25.93
CA GLU A 92 13.16 8.04 -26.02
C GLU A 92 11.95 8.82 -26.54
N ALA A 93 11.04 8.12 -27.22
CA ALA A 93 9.80 8.74 -27.63
C ALA A 93 8.94 8.95 -26.38
N PRO A 94 8.44 10.17 -26.11
CA PRO A 94 7.55 10.39 -24.99
C PRO A 94 6.25 9.61 -25.21
N ASP A 95 5.75 9.00 -24.15
CA ASP A 95 4.42 8.40 -24.14
C ASP A 95 3.34 9.47 -24.32
N GLU A 96 2.15 9.05 -24.77
CA GLU A 96 0.99 9.95 -24.83
C GLU A 96 0.62 10.39 -23.42
N PRO A 97 0.33 11.69 -23.21
CA PRO A 97 -0.01 12.17 -21.88
C PRO A 97 -1.35 11.59 -21.43
N LEU A 98 -1.46 11.32 -20.13
CA LEU A 98 -2.67 10.78 -19.53
C LEU A 98 -3.84 11.75 -19.72
N ASP A 99 -5.00 11.21 -20.10
CA ASP A 99 -6.23 11.99 -20.08
C ASP A 99 -6.78 12.18 -18.65
N GLU A 100 -7.83 12.99 -18.49
CA GLU A 100 -8.40 13.27 -17.16
C GLU A 100 -9.01 12.03 -16.47
N ASP A 101 -9.52 11.06 -17.24
CA ASP A 101 -10.07 9.83 -16.67
C ASP A 101 -8.93 8.90 -16.21
N GLU A 102 -7.85 8.84 -16.98
CA GLU A 102 -6.62 8.11 -16.63
C GLU A 102 -5.91 8.72 -15.42
N LEU A 103 -5.79 10.05 -15.34
CA LEU A 103 -5.25 10.77 -14.18
C LEU A 103 -6.08 10.51 -12.92
N ALA A 104 -7.41 10.50 -13.05
CA ALA A 104 -8.29 10.21 -11.93
C ALA A 104 -8.15 8.74 -11.47
N ALA A 105 -8.02 7.80 -12.41
CA ALA A 105 -7.77 6.40 -12.09
C ALA A 105 -6.45 6.23 -11.33
N ALA A 106 -5.37 6.86 -11.80
CA ALA A 106 -4.07 6.84 -11.15
C ALA A 106 -4.10 7.45 -9.73
N ALA A 107 -4.78 8.58 -9.56
CA ALA A 107 -4.95 9.21 -8.24
C ALA A 107 -5.71 8.31 -7.26
N ASN A 108 -6.78 7.66 -7.72
CA ASN A 108 -7.56 6.72 -6.91
C ASN A 108 -6.74 5.49 -6.51
N GLU A 109 -5.93 4.97 -7.44
CA GLU A 109 -5.03 3.86 -7.17
C GLU A 109 -3.97 4.23 -6.12
N ILE A 110 -3.29 5.37 -6.28
CA ILE A 110 -2.31 5.85 -5.30
C ILE A 110 -2.97 6.07 -3.93
N ALA A 111 -4.16 6.68 -3.88
CA ALA A 111 -4.89 6.87 -2.62
C ALA A 111 -5.23 5.53 -1.94
N PHE A 112 -5.63 4.52 -2.71
CA PHE A 112 -5.87 3.18 -2.17
C PHE A 112 -4.59 2.52 -1.65
N LEU A 113 -3.52 2.52 -2.45
CA LEU A 113 -2.27 1.84 -2.11
C LEU A 113 -1.56 2.51 -0.93
N THR A 114 -1.61 3.84 -0.82
CA THR A 114 -1.07 4.57 0.35
C THR A 114 -1.88 4.30 1.62
N GLY A 115 -3.20 4.14 1.51
CA GLY A 115 -4.08 3.77 2.62
C GLY A 115 -4.02 2.29 3.00
N LEU A 116 -3.56 1.41 2.11
CA LEU A 116 -3.61 -0.05 2.25
C LEU A 116 -3.00 -0.56 3.56
N PRO A 117 -1.76 -0.19 3.96
CA PRO A 117 -1.17 -0.64 5.21
C PRO A 117 -1.99 -0.25 6.44
N THR A 118 -2.63 0.92 6.39
CA THR A 118 -3.49 1.44 7.46
C THR A 118 -4.78 0.62 7.55
N TYR A 119 -5.47 0.37 6.43
CA TYR A 119 -6.68 -0.46 6.42
C TYR A 119 -6.40 -1.86 6.95
N VAL A 120 -5.31 -2.49 6.50
CA VAL A 120 -4.87 -3.80 7.00
C VAL A 120 -4.56 -3.72 8.49
N GLY A 121 -3.77 -2.74 8.92
CA GLY A 121 -3.37 -2.57 10.32
C GLY A 121 -4.55 -2.40 11.27
N VAL A 122 -5.54 -1.61 10.90
CA VAL A 122 -6.76 -1.39 11.68
C VAL A 122 -7.57 -2.67 11.84
N VAL A 123 -7.73 -3.46 10.78
CA VAL A 123 -8.43 -4.75 10.85
C VAL A 123 -7.66 -5.72 11.77
N LEU A 124 -6.34 -5.83 11.59
CA LEU A 124 -5.51 -6.72 12.40
C LEU A 124 -5.47 -6.32 13.89
N GLU A 125 -5.41 -5.02 14.17
CA GLU A 125 -5.49 -4.48 15.54
C GLU A 125 -6.80 -4.93 16.21
N MET A 126 -7.92 -4.85 15.48
CA MET A 126 -9.22 -5.30 15.99
C MET A 126 -9.34 -6.81 16.11
N LEU A 127 -8.63 -7.60 15.32
CA LEU A 127 -8.56 -9.05 15.52
C LEU A 127 -7.89 -9.40 16.85
N ASP A 128 -6.98 -8.54 17.35
CA ASP A 128 -6.27 -8.64 18.64
C ASP A 128 -5.65 -10.04 18.86
N GLU A 129 -5.11 -10.63 17.78
CA GLU A 129 -4.45 -11.92 17.86
C GLU A 129 -3.11 -11.80 18.60
N ARG A 130 -2.76 -12.86 19.33
CA ARG A 130 -1.58 -12.87 20.21
C ARG A 130 -0.34 -13.45 19.57
N GLU A 131 -0.48 -14.19 18.48
CA GLU A 131 0.63 -14.88 17.84
C GLU A 131 0.42 -15.08 16.34
N VAL A 132 1.51 -14.95 15.57
CA VAL A 132 1.59 -15.36 14.17
C VAL A 132 1.90 -16.86 14.10
N THR A 133 1.00 -17.60 13.47
CA THR A 133 1.07 -19.07 13.40
C THR A 133 1.09 -19.62 11.97
N THR A 134 0.58 -18.86 10.99
CA THR A 134 0.52 -19.30 9.58
C THR A 134 1.12 -18.27 8.63
N VAL A 135 1.37 -18.71 7.40
CA VAL A 135 1.90 -17.85 6.33
C VAL A 135 0.90 -16.79 5.90
N GLU A 136 -0.39 -17.11 5.84
CA GLU A 136 -1.44 -16.13 5.48
C GLU A 136 -1.46 -14.99 6.49
N GLN A 137 -1.35 -15.32 7.78
CA GLN A 137 -1.29 -14.33 8.83
C GLN A 137 -0.03 -13.48 8.72
N ALA A 138 1.15 -14.12 8.60
CA ALA A 138 2.42 -13.40 8.45
C ALA A 138 2.40 -12.40 7.27
N ALA A 139 1.79 -12.80 6.14
CA ALA A 139 1.65 -11.96 4.96
C ALA A 139 0.90 -10.64 5.25
N PHE A 140 -0.27 -10.68 5.90
CA PHE A 140 -1.00 -9.44 6.23
C PHE A 140 -0.35 -8.66 7.36
N TYR A 141 0.26 -9.33 8.34
CA TYR A 141 0.97 -8.63 9.41
C TYR A 141 2.19 -7.87 8.89
N HIS A 142 2.89 -8.40 7.88
CA HIS A 142 3.98 -7.70 7.20
C HIS A 142 3.50 -6.46 6.43
N LEU A 143 2.32 -6.52 5.81
CA LEU A 143 1.71 -5.40 5.09
C LEU A 143 1.15 -4.30 6.02
N SER A 144 1.07 -4.53 7.33
CA SER A 144 0.43 -3.60 8.27
C SER A 144 1.25 -2.33 8.48
N ALA A 145 0.58 -1.18 8.66
CA ALA A 145 1.20 0.07 9.10
C ALA A 145 1.69 0.04 10.57
N HIS A 146 1.28 -0.95 11.37
CA HIS A 146 1.72 -1.07 12.76
C HIS A 146 3.13 -1.69 12.82
N PRO A 147 4.12 -1.01 13.43
CA PRO A 147 5.48 -1.55 13.52
C PRO A 147 5.55 -2.83 14.38
N GLU A 148 4.65 -3.00 15.36
CA GLU A 148 4.53 -4.23 16.15
C GLU A 148 4.08 -5.42 15.30
N HIS A 149 3.21 -5.18 14.32
CA HIS A 149 2.76 -6.22 13.40
C HIS A 149 3.87 -6.62 12.44
N GLN A 150 4.57 -5.65 11.85
CA GLN A 150 5.70 -5.90 10.95
C GLN A 150 6.79 -6.71 11.67
N ARG A 151 7.21 -6.27 12.87
CA ARG A 151 8.20 -7.01 13.68
C ARG A 151 7.78 -8.44 13.98
N ALA A 152 6.48 -8.69 14.23
CA ALA A 152 5.97 -10.03 14.48
C ALA A 152 5.99 -10.91 13.22
N ALA A 153 5.70 -10.33 12.05
CA ALA A 153 5.81 -11.02 10.76
C ALA A 153 7.28 -11.33 10.41
N ASP A 154 8.17 -10.34 10.54
CA ASP A 154 9.61 -10.49 10.25
C ASP A 154 10.23 -11.57 11.15
N ALA A 155 9.95 -11.51 12.46
CA ALA A 155 10.40 -12.54 13.38
C ALA A 155 9.79 -13.92 13.08
N TRP A 156 8.61 -14.00 12.44
CA TRP A 156 8.07 -15.26 11.93
C TRP A 156 8.85 -15.75 10.70
N PHE A 157 9.18 -14.89 9.75
CA PHE A 157 10.00 -15.26 8.59
C PHE A 157 11.40 -15.71 8.99
N ASP A 158 12.04 -15.03 9.95
CA ASP A 158 13.39 -15.31 10.42
C ASP A 158 13.49 -16.58 11.28
N ALA A 159 12.39 -17.00 11.91
CA ALA A 159 12.40 -18.14 12.82
C ALA A 159 12.70 -19.49 12.15
N ASP A 160 12.35 -19.67 10.87
CA ASP A 160 12.61 -20.90 10.11
C ASP A 160 12.67 -20.60 8.60
N ILE A 161 13.72 -21.05 7.92
CA ILE A 161 13.85 -20.96 6.44
C ILE A 161 12.65 -21.55 5.67
N ARG A 162 11.90 -22.47 6.28
CA ARG A 162 10.67 -23.03 5.72
C ARG A 162 9.54 -22.01 5.65
N ASN A 163 9.54 -21.00 6.52
CA ASN A 163 8.54 -19.94 6.56
C ASN A 163 8.67 -19.04 5.34
N ASP A 164 9.88 -18.59 5.02
CA ASP A 164 10.16 -17.88 3.77
C ASP A 164 9.80 -18.71 2.52
N LYS A 165 10.14 -20.01 2.51
CA LYS A 165 9.69 -20.91 1.41
C LYS A 165 8.17 -21.00 1.33
N ALA A 166 7.48 -21.03 2.46
CA ALA A 166 6.03 -21.04 2.52
C ALA A 166 5.46 -19.73 1.99
N PHE A 167 6.06 -18.58 2.32
CA PHE A 167 5.68 -17.27 1.81
C PHE A 167 5.83 -17.17 0.29
N ARG A 168 6.98 -17.58 -0.24
CA ARG A 168 7.18 -17.65 -1.70
C ARG A 168 6.19 -18.59 -2.39
N LYS A 169 5.76 -19.66 -1.73
CA LYS A 169 4.70 -20.54 -2.26
C LYS A 169 3.33 -19.88 -2.15
N PHE A 170 3.09 -19.15 -1.07
CA PHE A 170 1.87 -18.39 -0.83
C PHE A 170 1.66 -17.34 -1.92
N LEU A 171 2.65 -16.51 -2.25
CA LEU A 171 2.54 -15.52 -3.33
C LEU A 171 2.13 -16.17 -4.66
N ARG A 172 2.84 -17.23 -5.07
CA ARG A 172 2.52 -17.98 -6.30
C ARG A 172 1.10 -18.58 -6.33
N ALA A 173 0.55 -18.92 -5.17
CA ALA A 173 -0.76 -19.54 -5.05
C ALA A 173 -1.91 -18.53 -4.87
N ASN A 174 -1.60 -17.26 -4.58
CA ASN A 174 -2.58 -16.23 -4.24
C ASN A 174 -2.32 -15.00 -5.10
N ARG A 175 -2.73 -15.09 -6.36
CA ARG A 175 -2.50 -14.04 -7.36
C ARG A 175 -3.03 -12.70 -6.92
N ASP A 176 -4.28 -12.62 -6.45
CA ASP A 176 -4.87 -11.34 -6.01
C ASP A 176 -4.06 -10.66 -4.89
N TYR A 177 -3.44 -11.44 -3.99
CA TYR A 177 -2.55 -10.88 -2.97
C TYR A 177 -1.20 -10.47 -3.57
N SER A 178 -0.62 -11.30 -4.44
CA SER A 178 0.65 -10.99 -5.11
C SER A 178 0.54 -9.73 -5.94
N ASP A 179 -0.49 -9.64 -6.79
CA ASP A 179 -0.76 -8.50 -7.65
C ASP A 179 -1.03 -7.22 -6.81
N LEU A 180 -1.67 -7.34 -5.64
CA LEU A 180 -1.82 -6.23 -4.70
C LEU A 180 -0.49 -5.79 -4.08
N LEU A 181 0.34 -6.74 -3.67
CA LEU A 181 1.65 -6.46 -3.08
C LEU A 181 2.59 -5.84 -4.10
N ASP A 182 2.65 -6.38 -5.32
CA ASP A 182 3.51 -5.89 -6.40
C ASP A 182 3.16 -4.43 -6.73
N ARG A 183 1.87 -4.09 -6.84
CA ARG A 183 1.43 -2.69 -7.05
C ARG A 183 1.77 -1.77 -5.88
N PHE A 184 1.67 -2.27 -4.66
CA PHE A 184 2.04 -1.50 -3.47
C PHE A 184 3.55 -1.23 -3.41
N GLU A 185 4.38 -2.24 -3.70
CA GLU A 185 5.84 -2.10 -3.77
C GLU A 185 6.26 -1.15 -4.89
N GLU A 186 5.67 -1.27 -6.09
CA GLU A 186 5.91 -0.34 -7.20
C GLU A 186 5.56 1.12 -6.84
N MET A 187 4.46 1.33 -6.12
CA MET A 187 4.10 2.66 -5.62
C MET A 187 5.09 3.20 -4.58
N LEU A 188 5.62 2.34 -3.69
CA LEU A 188 6.63 2.76 -2.71
C LEU A 188 7.95 3.15 -3.39
N ASP A 189 8.40 2.40 -4.39
CA ASP A 189 9.62 2.71 -5.15
C ASP A 189 9.51 4.09 -5.81
N VAL A 190 8.34 4.40 -6.38
CA VAL A 190 8.05 5.71 -6.99
C VAL A 190 8.06 6.87 -5.97
N VAL A 191 7.68 6.61 -4.71
CA VAL A 191 7.66 7.61 -3.64
C VAL A 191 9.03 7.78 -2.98
N GLU A 192 9.84 6.71 -2.87
CA GLU A 192 11.18 6.75 -2.29
C GLU A 192 12.25 7.28 -3.27
N GLU A 193 12.10 7.04 -4.57
CA GLU A 193 12.93 7.62 -5.64
C GLU A 193 12.48 9.07 -5.96
N GLY A 194 12.61 9.98 -5.00
CA GLY A 194 12.68 11.41 -5.29
C GLY A 194 13.86 11.71 -6.22
N PRO A 195 13.83 12.79 -7.03
CA PRO A 195 14.82 13.02 -8.08
C PRO A 195 16.22 12.91 -7.49
N GLU A 196 17.01 11.96 -7.98
CA GLU A 196 18.41 11.84 -7.60
C GLU A 196 19.06 13.20 -7.86
N ASP A 197 19.44 13.90 -6.77
CA ASP A 197 20.26 15.09 -6.84
C ASP A 197 21.55 14.67 -7.57
N GLU A 198 21.63 14.94 -8.87
CA GLU A 198 22.88 14.86 -9.61
C GLU A 198 23.86 15.82 -8.93
N GLU A 199 24.72 15.29 -8.06
CA GLU A 199 25.97 15.94 -7.68
C GLU A 199 26.83 16.11 -8.94
N LEU A 200 26.58 17.16 -9.72
CA LEU A 200 27.51 17.62 -10.72
C LEU A 200 28.63 18.40 -10.03
N ASP A 201 29.65 17.63 -9.66
CA ASP A 201 31.02 18.05 -9.35
C ASP A 201 31.51 19.09 -10.36
N ASP A 202 31.47 20.37 -9.96
CA ASP A 202 32.11 21.46 -10.68
C ASP A 202 33.41 21.86 -9.96
N SER A 203 34.42 20.97 -10.06
CA SER A 203 35.80 21.28 -9.73
C SER A 203 36.56 21.78 -10.96
N PRO A 204 36.74 23.09 -11.18
CA PRO A 204 37.63 23.56 -12.23
C PRO A 204 39.08 23.35 -11.80
N ALA A 205 39.67 22.25 -12.29
CA ALA A 205 41.10 22.03 -12.31
C ALA A 205 41.78 23.13 -13.16
N THR A 206 42.26 24.18 -12.51
CA THR A 206 43.14 25.17 -13.13
C THR A 206 44.54 24.57 -13.26
N ARG A 207 44.84 24.06 -14.46
CA ARG A 207 46.22 24.00 -14.97
C ARG A 207 46.58 25.39 -15.50
N HIS A 208 47.51 26.08 -14.84
CA HIS A 208 48.68 26.71 -15.46
C HIS A 208 49.63 27.30 -14.41
#